data_AF-A0A0B0MQH5-F1
#
_entry.id   AF-A0A0B0MQH5-F1
#
_cell.length_a   1.000
_cell.length_b   1.000
_cell.length_c   1.000
_cell.angle_alpha   90.00
_cell.angle_beta   90.00
_cell.angle_gamma   90.00
#
_symmetry.space_group_name_H-M   'P 1'
#
loop_
_entity.id
_entity.type
_entity.pdbx_description
1 polymer ?
#
loop_
_entity_poly.entity_id
_entity_poly.type
_entity_poly.pdbx_seq_one_letter_code
_entity_poly.pdbx_strand_id
1 'polypeptide(L)' 'MTFQETALKLYSTLCEVKGLTEDEHYSVLSKIPDHPTQMLIFFSLPSSVWLEWVRRFLANH' A
#
# COMPACT_ATOMS: atom_id res chain seq x y z
N MET A 1 -11.08 -16.22 -1.78
CA MET A 1 -10.08 -15.24 -2.25
C MET A 1 -8.74 -15.68 -1.69
N THR A 2 -7.79 -15.96 -2.56
CA THR A 2 -6.44 -16.42 -2.23
C THR A 2 -5.52 -15.23 -1.96
N PHE A 3 -4.45 -15.44 -1.18
CA PHE A 3 -3.49 -14.39 -0.82
C PHE A 3 -2.90 -13.67 -2.06
N GLN A 4 -2.68 -14.40 -3.16
CA GLN A 4 -2.20 -13.84 -4.42
C GLN A 4 -3.23 -12.92 -5.11
N GLU A 5 -4.51 -13.29 -5.12
CA GLU A 5 -5.57 -12.45 -5.67
C GLU A 5 -5.67 -11.14 -4.89
N THR A 6 -5.54 -11.21 -3.57
CA THR A 6 -5.49 -10.03 -2.71
C THR A 6 -4.26 -9.19 -3.05
N ALA A 7 -3.06 -9.77 -3.14
CA ALA A 7 -1.83 -9.07 -3.49
C ALA A 7 -1.90 -8.34 -4.85
N LEU A 8 -2.45 -8.97 -5.88
CA LEU A 8 -2.64 -8.36 -7.20
C LEU A 8 -3.63 -7.19 -7.16
N LYS A 9 -4.72 -7.34 -6.40
CA LYS A 9 -5.72 -6.28 -6.21
C LYS A 9 -5.13 -5.10 -5.43
N LEU A 10 -4.27 -5.38 -4.45
CA LEU A 10 -3.52 -4.37 -3.69
C LEU A 10 -2.55 -3.60 -4.60
N TYR A 11 -1.79 -4.29 -5.46
CA TYR A 11 -0.90 -3.67 -6.44
C TYR A 11 -1.66 -2.74 -7.40
N SER A 12 -2.78 -3.20 -7.94
CA SER A 12 -3.62 -2.39 -8.83
C SER A 12 -4.15 -1.14 -8.13
N THR A 13 -4.59 -1.27 -6.88
CA THR A 13 -5.12 -0.14 -6.10
C THR A 13 -4.01 0.83 -5.72
N LEU A 14 -2.78 0.34 -5.46
CA LEU A 14 -1.61 1.20 -5.26
C LEU A 14 -1.32 2.07 -6.47
N CYS A 15 -1.31 1.45 -7.66
CA CYS A 15 -1.09 2.12 -8.93
C CYS A 15 -2.11 3.23 -9.26
N GLU A 16 -3.33 3.15 -8.70
CA GLU A 16 -4.38 4.17 -8.92
C GLU A 16 -4.21 5.42 -8.05
N VAL A 17 -3.35 5.38 -7.03
CA VAL A 17 -3.22 6.52 -6.12
C VAL A 17 -2.31 7.60 -6.70
N LYS A 18 -2.97 8.67 -7.17
CA LYS A 18 -2.31 9.91 -7.55
C LYS A 18 -1.54 10.51 -6.37
N GLY A 19 -0.24 10.72 -6.55
CA GLY A 19 0.62 11.41 -5.60
C GLY A 19 1.81 10.61 -5.11
N LEU A 20 1.88 9.31 -5.44
CA LEU A 20 3.05 8.49 -5.21
C LEU A 20 3.94 8.44 -6.46
N THR A 21 5.24 8.51 -6.22
CA THR A 21 6.27 8.26 -7.23
C THR A 21 6.51 6.77 -7.42
N GLU A 22 7.13 6.39 -8.54
CA GLU A 22 7.41 4.98 -8.87
C GLU A 22 8.33 4.30 -7.82
N ASP A 23 9.30 5.05 -7.29
CA ASP A 23 10.17 4.60 -6.19
C ASP A 23 9.40 4.34 -4.89
N GLU A 24 8.41 5.18 -4.57
CA GLU A 24 7.57 5.00 -3.39
C GLU A 24 6.65 3.78 -3.54
N HIS A 25 6.17 3.49 -4.75
CA HIS A 25 5.45 2.24 -5.03
C HIS A 25 6.31 1.01 -4.79
N TYR A 26 7.54 1.00 -5.31
CA TYR A 26 8.46 -0.12 -5.11
C TYR A 26 8.84 -0.31 -3.65
N SER A 27 9.11 0.77 -2.93
CA SER A 27 9.43 0.76 -1.51
C SER A 27 8.28 0.20 -0.68
N VAL A 28 7.04 0.67 -0.92
CA VAL A 28 5.85 0.11 -0.26
C VAL A 28 5.73 -1.39 -0.56
N LEU A 29 5.83 -1.78 -1.84
CA LEU A 29 5.69 -3.18 -2.29
C LEU A 29 6.70 -4.13 -1.64
N SER A 30 7.94 -3.68 -1.44
CA SER A 30 8.99 -4.48 -0.79
C SER A 30 8.75 -4.74 0.69
N LYS A 31 7.98 -3.89 1.38
CA LYS A 31 7.70 -3.95 2.82
C LYS A 31 6.32 -4.56 3.14
N ILE A 32 5.45 -4.77 2.14
CA ILE A 32 4.15 -5.48 2.29
C ILE A 32 4.27 -6.86 2.93
N PRO A 33 5.26 -7.70 2.56
CA PRO A 33 5.37 -9.06 3.08
C PRO A 33 5.53 -9.12 4.61
N ASP A 34 6.09 -8.07 5.22
CA ASP A 34 6.33 -8.00 6.66
C ASP A 34 5.05 -7.70 7.46
N HIS A 35 4.06 -7.02 6.86
CA HIS A 35 2.87 -6.53 7.57
C HIS A 35 1.53 -6.67 6.81
N PRO A 36 1.19 -7.86 6.29
CA PRO A 36 0.03 -8.06 5.39
C PRO A 36 -1.32 -7.72 6.02
N THR A 37 -1.51 -7.97 7.33
CA THR A 37 -2.76 -7.68 8.04
C THR A 37 -3.00 -6.20 8.28
N GLN A 38 -1.93 -5.42 8.53
CA GLN A 38 -2.05 -3.97 8.69
C GLN A 38 -2.47 -3.32 7.37
N MET A 39 -1.98 -3.86 6.25
CA MET A 39 -2.35 -3.40 4.92
C MET A 39 -3.81 -3.67 4.56
N LEU A 40 -4.39 -4.80 4.96
CA LEU A 40 -5.81 -5.09 4.72
C LEU A 40 -6.76 -4.08 5.38
N ILE A 41 -6.44 -3.67 6.62
CA ILE A 41 -7.19 -2.61 7.33
C ILE A 41 -6.97 -1.27 6.63
N PHE A 42 -5.80 -1.06 6.05
CA PHE A 42 -5.38 0.17 5.39
C PHE A 42 -6.14 0.46 4.09
N PHE A 43 -6.38 -0.54 3.24
CA PHE A 43 -7.18 -0.39 2.02
C PHE A 43 -8.69 -0.25 2.28
N SER A 44 -9.12 -0.41 3.53
CA SER A 44 -10.49 -0.14 3.94
C SER A 44 -10.72 1.34 4.26
N LEU A 45 -9.66 2.16 4.26
CA LEU A 45 -9.71 3.59 4.62
C LEU A 45 -9.87 4.48 3.37
N PRO A 46 -10.40 5.72 3.55
CA PRO A 46 -10.49 6.70 2.46
C PRO A 46 -9.13 7.04 1.85
N SER A 47 -9.10 7.35 0.55
CA SER A 47 -7.87 7.64 -0.21
C SER A 47 -7.01 8.76 0.36
N SER A 48 -7.60 9.75 1.04
CA SER A 48 -6.87 10.83 1.72
C SER A 48 -6.06 10.34 2.92
N VAL A 49 -6.60 9.39 3.68
CA VAL A 49 -5.94 8.74 4.82
C VAL A 49 -4.84 7.80 4.33
N TRP A 50 -5.08 7.19 3.17
CA TRP A 50 -4.16 6.28 2.52
C TRP A 50 -2.85 6.97 2.11
N LEU A 51 -2.93 8.15 1.48
CA LEU A 51 -1.75 8.95 1.10
C LEU A 51 -0.90 9.40 2.29
N GLU A 52 -1.53 9.80 3.39
CA GLU A 52 -0.82 10.28 4.58
C GLU A 52 -0.04 9.17 5.27
N TRP A 53 -0.62 7.98 5.38
CA TRP A 53 0.09 6.87 6.01
C TRP A 53 1.11 6.23 5.09
N VAL A 54 0.94 6.22 3.76
CA VAL A 54 2.03 5.78 2.88
C VAL A 54 3.25 6.68 3.08
N ARG A 55 3.05 8.00 3.17
CA ARG A 55 4.13 8.94 3.52
C ARG A 55 4.78 8.62 4.87
N ARG A 56 4.00 8.30 5.91
CA ARG A 56 4.54 7.93 7.23
C ARG A 56 5.22 6.57 7.26
N PHE A 57 4.74 5.61 6.49
CA PHE A 57 5.29 4.26 6.37
C PHE A 57 6.64 4.30 5.65
N LEU A 58 6.75 5.14 4.63
CA LEU A 58 8.00 5.42 3.93
C LEU A 58 8.99 6.24 4.78
N ALA A 59 8.51 7.17 5.60
CA ALA A 59 9.38 8.05 6.38
C ALA A 59 9.96 7.41 7.66
N ASN A 60 9.28 6.42 8.24
CA ASN A 60 9.68 5.85 9.54
C ASN A 60 10.56 4.59 9.45
N HIS A 61 10.76 4.02 8.26
CA HIS A 61 11.49 2.75 8.00
C HIS A 61 12.30 2.87 6.71
#